data_AF-A0A939FH35-F1
#
_entry.id   AF-A0A939FH35-F1
#
_cell.length_a   1.000
_cell.length_b   1.000
_cell.length_c   1.000
_cell.angle_alpha   90.00
_cell.angle_beta   90.00
_cell.angle_gamma   90.00
#
_symmetry.space_group_name_H-M   'P 1'
#
loop_
_entity.id
_entity.type
_entity.pdbx_description
1 polymer ?
#
loop_
_entity_poly.entity_id
_entity_poly.type
_entity_poly.pdbx_seq_one_letter_code
_entity_poly.pdbx_strand_id
1 'polypeptide(L)' 'EKAGSTMPNFVGKSVKVARQALDASTSITVDDVSGQDRMVLLESNWQVCSTDPAAGAKLDGQPVTIGAVKFGESC' A
#
# COMPACT_ATOMS: atom_id res chain seq x y z
N GLU A 1 2.73 -5.47 -20.31
CA GLU A 1 3.88 -4.73 -19.76
C GLU A 1 4.08 -5.22 -18.33
N LYS A 2 5.26 -5.76 -17.99
CA LYS A 2 5.54 -6.15 -16.60
C LYS A 2 5.44 -4.89 -15.75
N ALA A 3 4.76 -4.94 -14.61
CA ALA A 3 4.89 -3.93 -13.54
C ALA A 3 6.30 -4.01 -12.90
N GLY A 4 7.35 -4.19 -13.71
CA GLY A 4 8.65 -4.70 -13.31
C GLY A 4 9.72 -3.62 -13.21
N SER A 5 9.33 -2.37 -12.97
CA SER A 5 10.32 -1.36 -12.63
C SER A 5 9.81 -0.27 -11.73
N THR A 6 8.54 0.15 -11.75
CA THR A 6 8.10 1.30 -10.94
C THR A 6 6.83 1.05 -10.15
N MET A 7 6.78 1.68 -8.97
CA MET A 7 5.70 1.58 -8.01
C MET A 7 4.42 2.22 -8.56
N PRO A 8 3.31 1.49 -8.68
CA PRO A 8 2.05 2.08 -9.12
C PRO A 8 1.48 3.05 -8.08
N ASN A 9 0.70 4.02 -8.53
CA ASN A 9 -0.03 4.90 -7.62
C ASN A 9 -1.26 4.18 -7.06
N PHE A 10 -1.23 3.86 -5.77
CA PHE A 10 -2.33 3.22 -5.05
C PHE A 10 -3.15 4.18 -4.18
N VAL A 11 -2.76 5.47 -4.10
CA VAL A 11 -3.45 6.46 -3.26
C VAL A 11 -4.93 6.52 -3.62
N GLY A 12 -5.80 6.40 -2.61
CA GLY A 12 -7.26 6.35 -2.77
C GLY A 12 -7.83 4.97 -3.13
N LYS A 13 -7.00 3.94 -3.32
CA LYS A 13 -7.44 2.56 -3.54
C LYS A 13 -7.37 1.74 -2.25
N SER A 14 -7.96 0.56 -2.25
CA SER A 14 -7.87 -0.34 -1.09
C SER A 14 -6.51 -1.02 -1.01
N VAL A 15 -6.05 -1.30 0.21
CA VAL A 15 -4.77 -2.02 0.47
C VAL A 15 -4.76 -3.37 -0.24
N LYS A 16 -5.91 -4.05 -0.29
CA LYS A 16 -6.07 -5.31 -1.04
C LYS A 16 -5.70 -5.16 -2.52
N VAL A 17 -6.11 -4.07 -3.17
CA VAL A 17 -5.78 -3.81 -4.59
C VAL A 17 -4.29 -3.57 -4.75
N ALA A 18 -3.67 -2.81 -3.85
CA ALA A 18 -2.22 -2.59 -3.87
C ALA A 18 -1.45 -3.91 -3.76
N ARG A 19 -1.87 -4.78 -2.84
CA ARG A 19 -1.26 -6.10 -2.64
C ARG A 19 -1.46 -7.06 -3.80
N GLN A 20 -2.60 -6.98 -4.50
CA GLN A 20 -2.85 -7.79 -5.69
C GLN A 20 -2.09 -7.29 -6.92
N ALA A 21 -1.78 -6.00 -6.99
CA ALA A 21 -1.02 -5.40 -8.08
C ALA A 21 0.49 -5.62 -7.94
N LEU A 22 0.98 -5.77 -6.71
CA LEU A 22 2.36 -6.13 -6.40
C LEU A 22 2.55 -7.65 -6.47
N ASP A 23 3.79 -8.08 -6.78
CA ASP A 23 4.13 -9.50 -6.76
C ASP A 23 3.97 -10.09 -5.36
N ALA A 24 3.47 -11.32 -5.25
CA ALA A 24 3.26 -12.00 -3.97
C ALA A 24 4.57 -12.25 -3.18
N SER A 25 5.72 -12.18 -3.85
CA SER A 25 7.05 -12.22 -3.24
C SER A 25 7.50 -10.88 -2.66
N THR A 26 6.79 -9.79 -2.95
CA THR A 26 7.10 -8.46 -2.40
C THR A 26 6.68 -8.43 -0.94
N SER A 27 7.61 -8.08 -0.06
CA SER A 27 7.28 -7.86 1.35
C SER A 27 6.47 -6.58 1.46
N ILE A 28 5.20 -6.69 1.84
CA ILE A 28 4.30 -5.55 2.00
C ILE A 28 3.99 -5.39 3.48
N THR A 29 4.33 -4.24 4.02
CA THR A 29 3.99 -3.80 5.37
C THR A 29 2.87 -2.78 5.25
N VAL A 30 1.81 -2.91 6.05
CA VAL A 30 0.72 -1.93 6.06
C VAL A 30 0.70 -1.28 7.42
N ASP A 31 0.79 0.04 7.43
CA ASP A 31 0.86 0.86 8.63
C ASP A 31 -0.38 1.75 8.74
N ASP A 32 -0.96 1.84 9.95
CA ASP A 32 -2.12 2.68 10.22
C ASP A 32 -1.67 4.12 10.46
N VAL A 33 -1.70 4.93 9.41
CA VAL A 33 -1.32 6.34 9.48
C VAL A 33 -2.43 7.24 10.06
N SER A 34 -3.56 6.68 10.49
CA SER A 34 -4.60 7.44 11.19
C SER A 34 -4.21 7.84 12.62
N GLY A 35 -3.09 7.31 13.14
CA GLY A 35 -2.63 7.56 14.50
C GLY A 35 -3.40 6.80 15.57
N GLN A 36 -4.16 5.77 15.18
CA GLN A 36 -4.92 4.90 16.07
C GLN A 36 -4.22 3.56 16.35
N ASP A 37 -3.03 3.33 15.77
CA ASP A 37 -2.22 2.10 15.93
C ASP A 37 -3.03 0.80 15.75
N ARG A 38 -4.02 0.80 14.85
CA ARG A 38 -4.90 -0.38 14.67
C ARG A 38 -4.24 -1.38 13.73
N MET A 39 -4.40 -2.66 14.04
CA MET A 39 -3.97 -3.73 13.14
C MET A 39 -4.85 -3.79 11.88
N VAL A 40 -4.22 -3.79 10.72
CA VAL A 40 -4.87 -3.97 9.42
C VAL A 40 -5.24 -5.45 9.23
N LEU A 41 -6.40 -5.85 9.74
CA LEU A 41 -6.90 -7.22 9.61
C LEU A 41 -7.60 -7.48 8.27
N LEU A 42 -8.42 -6.53 7.82
CA LEU A 42 -9.22 -6.67 6.60
C LEU A 42 -8.82 -5.61 5.59
N GLU A 43 -7.76 -5.85 4.82
CA GLU A 43 -7.14 -4.92 3.85
C GLU A 43 -8.14 -4.26 2.87
N SER A 44 -9.29 -4.89 2.60
CA SER A 44 -10.36 -4.31 1.77
C SER A 44 -11.03 -3.09 2.42
N ASN A 45 -11.02 -2.99 3.75
CA ASN A 45 -11.60 -1.89 4.53
C ASN A 45 -10.62 -0.73 4.78
N TRP A 46 -9.43 -0.81 4.21
CA TRP A 46 -8.39 0.18 4.37
C TRP A 46 -8.06 0.84 3.04
N GLN A 47 -8.03 2.16 3.03
CA GLN A 47 -7.66 3.00 1.89
C GLN A 47 -6.20 3.40 2.02
N VAL A 48 -5.44 3.25 0.93
CA VAL A 48 -4.05 3.67 0.84
C VAL A 48 -3.99 5.20 0.80
N CYS A 49 -3.22 5.78 1.70
CA CYS A 49 -2.90 7.20 1.76
C CYS A 49 -1.54 7.49 1.14
N SER A 50 -0.56 6.62 1.42
CA SER A 50 0.81 6.78 0.98
C SER A 50 1.45 5.42 0.76
N THR A 51 2.49 5.40 -0.05
CA THR A 51 3.31 4.21 -0.24
C THR A 51 4.77 4.61 -0.15
N ASP A 52 5.57 3.74 0.44
CA ASP A 52 7.01 3.81 0.47
C ASP A 52 7.56 2.49 -0.11
N PRO A 53 8.31 2.53 -1.21
CA PRO A 53 8.71 3.71 -1.96
C PRO A 53 7.52 4.40 -2.66
N ALA A 54 7.66 5.70 -2.94
CA ALA A 54 6.58 6.54 -3.50
C ALA A 54 6.14 6.06 -4.90
N ALA A 55 4.92 6.42 -5.31
CA ALA A 55 4.44 6.14 -6.66
C ALA A 55 5.42 6.66 -7.73
N GLY A 56 5.77 5.82 -8.69
CA GLY A 56 6.78 6.07 -9.72
C GLY A 56 8.21 5.70 -9.32
N ALA A 57 8.47 5.42 -8.05
CA ALA A 57 9.79 4.98 -7.59
C ALA A 57 10.10 3.57 -8.07
N LYS A 58 11.39 3.24 -8.17
CA LYS A 58 11.81 1.96 -8.73
C LYS A 58 11.58 0.82 -7.73
N LEU A 59 10.93 -0.27 -8.16
CA LEU A 59 10.70 -1.47 -7.36
C LEU A 59 11.79 -2.50 -7.67
N ASP A 60 12.88 -2.47 -6.91
CA ASP A 60 14.04 -3.37 -7.08
C ASP A 60 14.02 -4.56 -6.09
N GLY A 61 12.82 -5.00 -5.67
CA GLY A 61 12.64 -6.12 -4.74
C GLY A 61 12.79 -5.76 -3.25
N GLN A 62 12.87 -4.46 -2.94
CA GLN A 62 12.82 -3.95 -1.57
C GLN A 62 11.43 -4.08 -0.94
N PRO A 63 11.32 -4.12 0.39
CA PRO A 63 10.03 -4.10 1.07
C PRO A 63 9.27 -2.80 0.75
N VAL A 64 7.95 -2.93 0.65
CA VAL A 64 7.03 -1.84 0.40
C VAL A 64 6.21 -1.60 1.66
N THR A 65 6.24 -0.37 2.17
CA THR A 65 5.36 0.08 3.25
C THR A 65 4.20 0.84 2.67
N ILE A 66 2.99 0.55 3.12
CA ILE A 66 1.76 1.18 2.67
C ILE A 66 1.14 1.85 3.89
N GLY A 67 1.13 3.18 3.90
CA GLY A 67 0.36 3.95 4.87
C GLY A 67 -1.11 3.93 4.47
N ALA A 68 -1.96 3.38 5.31
CA ALA A 68 -3.38 3.26 5.05
C ALA A 68 -4.22 3.73 6.24
N VAL A 69 -5.43 4.20 5.95
CA VAL A 69 -6.45 4.54 6.94
C VAL A 69 -7.71 3.74 6.66
N LYS A 70 -8.64 3.68 7.62
CA LYS A 70 -9.90 2.97 7.38
C LYS A 70 -10.74 3.74 6.36
N PHE A 71 -11.48 3.04 5.50
CA PHE A 71 -12.41 3.70 4.58
C PHE A 71 -13.38 4.60 5.36
N GLY A 72 -13.44 5.87 4.97
CA GLY A 72 -14.21 6.91 5.66
C GLY A 72 -13.37 7.83 6.55
N GLU A 73 -12.10 7.51 6.79
CA GLU A 73 -11.14 8.40 7.45
C GLU A 73 -10.32 9.19 6.44
N SER A 74 -9.79 10.33 6.89
CA SER A 74 -8.97 11.21 6.08
C SER A 74 -7.52 10.73 6.06
N CYS A 75 -7.00 10.57 4.85
CA CYS A 75 -5.60 10.83 4.54
C CYS A 75 -5.42 12.37 4.47
#